data_AF-A0A1X7DSD0-F1
#
_entry.id   AF-A0A1X7DSD0-F1
#
_cell.length_a   1.000
_cell.length_b   1.000
_cell.length_c   1.000
_cell.angle_alpha   90.00
_cell.angle_beta   90.00
_cell.angle_gamma   90.00
#
_symmetry.space_group_name_H-M   'P 1'
#
loop_
_entity.id
_entity.type
_entity.pdbx_description
1 polymer ?
#
loop_
_entity_poly.entity_id
_entity_poly.type
_entity_poly.pdbx_seq_one_letter_code
_entity_poly.pdbx_strand_id
1 'polypeptide(L)' 'MSNQPKRQLEEKFVVRLPDGMRERIALRARENTRSMNSEIVHRLETTVELEAALDRALKIIDQLLAAVPACELPGARV' A
#
# COMPACT_ATOMS: atom_id res chain seq x y z
N MET A 1 9.50 -42.87 -8.50
CA MET A 1 9.74 -41.43 -8.78
C MET A 1 8.78 -40.62 -7.90
N SER A 2 9.31 -39.93 -6.91
CA SER A 2 8.58 -39.29 -5.81
C SER A 2 7.95 -37.95 -6.24
N ASN A 3 6.62 -37.92 -6.33
CA ASN A 3 5.87 -36.66 -6.49
C ASN A 3 5.49 -36.15 -5.09
N GLN A 4 6.33 -35.29 -4.51
CA GLN A 4 6.11 -34.70 -3.20
C GLN A 4 5.34 -33.38 -3.37
N PRO A 5 4.09 -33.24 -2.91
CA PRO A 5 3.34 -32.01 -3.12
C PRO A 5 3.82 -30.95 -2.12
N LYS A 6 4.78 -30.11 -2.53
CA LYS A 6 5.24 -28.90 -1.83
C LYS A 6 4.17 -27.81 -1.60
N ARG A 7 2.89 -28.09 -1.91
CA ARG A 7 1.77 -27.14 -1.80
C ARG A 7 1.19 -27.01 -0.38
N GLN A 8 1.75 -27.70 0.62
CA GLN A 8 1.17 -27.77 1.97
C GLN A 8 1.37 -26.50 2.83
N LEU A 9 2.09 -25.48 2.35
CA LEU A 9 2.36 -24.25 3.11
C LEU A 9 1.57 -23.01 2.63
N GLU A 10 0.73 -23.14 1.61
CA GLU A 10 -0.09 -22.01 1.12
C GLU A 10 -1.49 -22.06 1.73
N GLU A 11 -1.82 -21.08 2.55
CA GLU A 11 -3.18 -20.86 3.04
C GLU A 11 -4.08 -20.40 1.89
N LYS A 12 -5.27 -21.01 1.79
CA LYS A 12 -6.23 -20.73 0.71
C LYS A 12 -7.42 -19.97 1.27
N PHE A 13 -7.66 -18.77 0.74
CA PHE A 13 -8.81 -17.95 1.09
C PHE A 13 -9.66 -17.68 -0.17
N VAL A 14 -10.97 -17.94 -0.08
CA VAL A 14 -11.89 -17.72 -1.21
C VAL A 14 -12.54 -16.34 -1.06
N VAL A 15 -12.20 -15.43 -1.97
CA VAL A 15 -12.76 -14.07 -2.01
C VAL A 15 -13.92 -14.02 -3.02
N ARG A 16 -15.05 -13.44 -2.60
CA ARG A 16 -16.15 -13.10 -3.51
C ARG A 16 -15.94 -11.68 -4.03
N LEU A 17 -15.76 -11.56 -5.33
CA LEU A 17 -15.55 -10.28 -6.00
C LEU A 17 -16.88 -9.79 -6.59
N PRO A 18 -17.19 -8.48 -6.50
CA PRO A 18 -18.30 -7.89 -7.23
C PRO A 18 -18.05 -7.92 -8.75
N ASP A 19 -19.14 -7.76 -9.51
CA ASP A 19 -19.12 -7.84 -10.97
C ASP A 19 -18.07 -6.91 -11.60
N GLY A 20 -17.34 -7.44 -12.58
CA GLY A 20 -16.28 -6.71 -13.31
C GLY A 20 -14.97 -6.53 -12.55
N MET A 21 -14.92 -6.80 -11.23
CA MET A 21 -13.68 -6.61 -10.45
C MET A 21 -12.63 -7.67 -10.79
N ARG A 22 -13.05 -8.90 -11.08
CA ARG A 22 -12.15 -9.99 -11.50
C ARG A 22 -11.43 -9.64 -12.81
N GLU A 23 -12.17 -9.14 -13.80
CA GLU A 23 -11.61 -8.74 -15.10
C GLU A 23 -10.60 -7.60 -14.94
N ARG A 24 -10.90 -6.61 -14.08
CA ARG A 24 -9.98 -5.52 -13.76
C ARG A 24 -8.68 -6.01 -13.12
N ILE A 25 -8.76 -6.96 -12.19
CA ILE A 25 -7.57 -7.56 -11.57
C ILE A 25 -6.79 -8.36 -12.63
N ALA A 26 -7.47 -9.12 -13.48
CA ALA A 26 -6.84 -9.91 -14.53
C ALA A 26 -6.11 -9.05 -15.58
N LEU A 27 -6.63 -7.87 -15.91
CA LEU A 27 -5.98 -6.92 -16.80
C LEU A 27 -4.69 -6.39 -16.17
N ARG A 28 -4.78 -5.93 -14.92
CA ARG A 28 -3.63 -5.39 -14.18
C ARG A 28 -2.53 -6.43 -13.95
N ALA A 29 -2.91 -7.65 -13.63
CA ALA A 29 -1.97 -8.76 -13.48
C ALA A 29 -1.20 -9.01 -14.79
N ARG A 30 -1.89 -8.94 -15.94
CA ARG A 30 -1.26 -9.05 -17.27
C ARG A 30 -0.30 -7.88 -17.55
N GLU A 31 -0.71 -6.65 -17.29
CA GLU A 31 0.14 -5.46 -17.43
C GLU A 31 1.43 -5.59 -16.59
N ASN A 32 1.31 -6.12 -15.37
CA ASN A 32 2.42 -6.27 -14.43
C ASN A 32 3.21 -7.58 -14.60
N THR A 33 2.91 -8.40 -15.61
CA THR A 33 3.55 -9.72 -15.84
C THR A 33 3.49 -10.64 -14.61
N ARG A 34 2.35 -10.64 -13.91
CA ARG A 34 2.12 -11.42 -12.69
C ARG A 34 0.88 -12.30 -12.82
N SER A 35 0.84 -13.38 -12.03
CA SER A 35 -0.42 -14.13 -11.87
C SER A 35 -1.45 -13.27 -11.14
N MET A 36 -2.75 -13.53 -11.32
CA MET A 36 -3.79 -12.82 -10.56
C MET A 36 -3.57 -12.95 -9.04
N ASN A 37 -3.14 -14.14 -8.57
CA ASN A 37 -2.85 -14.35 -7.16
C ASN A 37 -1.69 -13.45 -6.69
N SER A 38 -0.59 -13.44 -7.45
CA SER A 38 0.58 -12.62 -7.14
C SER A 38 0.27 -11.11 -7.17
N GLU A 39 -0.59 -10.67 -8.08
CA GLU A 39 -1.03 -9.27 -8.13
C GLU A 39 -1.91 -8.90 -6.93
N ILE A 40 -2.82 -9.79 -6.51
CA ILE A 40 -3.65 -9.57 -5.32
C ILE A 40 -2.76 -9.46 -4.08
N VAL A 41 -1.85 -10.43 -3.87
CA VAL A 41 -0.94 -10.44 -2.72
C VAL A 41 -0.08 -9.18 -2.71
N HIS A 42 0.55 -8.85 -3.85
CA HIS A 42 1.39 -7.66 -3.94
C HIS A 42 0.64 -6.37 -3.61
N ARG A 43 -0.62 -6.25 -4.04
CA ARG A 43 -1.43 -5.07 -3.68
C ARG A 43 -1.74 -4.99 -2.21
N LEU A 44 -2.04 -6.11 -1.57
CA LEU A 44 -2.29 -6.16 -0.13
C LEU A 44 -1.05 -5.71 0.64
N GLU A 45 0.12 -6.24 0.29
CA GLU A 45 1.41 -5.84 0.91
C GLU A 45 1.71 -4.35 0.67
N THR A 46 1.61 -3.89 -0.58
CA THR A 46 1.90 -2.50 -0.94
C THR A 46 0.97 -1.51 -0.25
N THR A 47 -0.31 -1.87 -0.07
CA THR A 47 -1.28 -0.98 0.59
C THR A 47 -0.90 -0.73 2.04
N VAL A 48 -0.48 -1.77 2.77
CA VAL A 48 -0.04 -1.64 4.16
C VAL A 48 1.21 -0.75 4.28
N GLU A 49 2.18 -0.94 3.39
CA GLU A 49 3.39 -0.10 3.37
C GLU A 49 3.06 1.37 3.04
N LEU A 50 2.13 1.59 2.11
CA LEU A 50 1.70 2.92 1.70
C LEU A 50 0.93 3.65 2.82
N GLU A 51 0.05 2.95 3.54
CA GLU A 51 -0.64 3.48 4.72
C GLU A 51 0.37 3.90 5.81
N ALA A 52 1.35 3.06 6.11
CA ALA A 52 2.39 3.39 7.08
C ALA A 52 3.30 4.55 6.62
N ALA A 53 3.55 4.68 5.32
CA ALA A 53 4.27 5.82 4.76
C ALA A 53 3.43 7.11 4.85
N LEU A 54 2.13 7.03 4.57
CA LEU A 54 1.19 8.15 4.68
C LEU A 54 1.11 8.66 6.12
N ASP A 55 0.96 7.77 7.10
CA ASP A 55 0.93 8.14 8.52
C ASP A 55 2.20 8.85 8.98
N ARG A 56 3.37 8.40 8.49
CA ARG A 56 4.64 9.07 8.77
C ARG A 56 4.69 10.46 8.14
N ALA A 57 4.24 10.59 6.90
CA ALA A 57 4.18 11.88 6.21
C ALA A 57 3.26 12.87 6.94
N LEU A 58 2.07 12.43 7.37
CA LEU A 58 1.14 13.25 8.13
C LEU A 58 1.74 13.72 9.45
N LYS A 59 2.41 12.84 10.21
CA LYS A 59 3.10 13.23 11.45
C LYS A 59 4.19 14.28 11.22
N ILE A 60 4.94 14.17 10.12
CA ILE A 60 5.97 15.16 9.77
C ILE A 60 5.31 16.50 9.43
N ILE A 61 4.23 16.49 8.66
CA ILE A 61 3.47 17.71 8.33
C ILE A 61 2.99 18.39 9.62
N ASP A 62 2.41 17.63 10.55
CA ASP A 62 1.95 18.17 11.84
C ASP A 62 3.10 18.75 12.67
N GLN A 63 4.25 18.07 12.72
CA GLN A 63 5.44 18.56 13.42
C GLN A 63 5.97 19.85 12.80
N LEU A 64 6.02 19.94 11.47
CA LEU A 64 6.49 21.14 10.78
C LEU A 64 5.54 22.32 11.00
N LEU A 65 4.22 22.08 10.97
CA LEU A 65 3.22 23.12 11.24
C LEU A 65 3.25 23.57 12.71
N ALA A 66 3.43 22.65 13.65
CA ALA A 66 3.55 22.97 15.08
C ALA A 66 4.88 23.67 15.43
N ALA A 67 5.95 23.34 14.70
CA ALA A 67 7.27 23.95 14.82
C ALA A 67 7.40 25.30 14.08
N VAL A 68 6.28 25.93 13.69
CA VAL A 68 6.22 27.35 13.36
C VAL A 68 5.74 28.16 14.58
N PRO A 69 6.43 28.18 15.74
CA PRO A 69 6.24 29.30 16.66
C PRO A 69 6.94 30.49 16.00
N ALA A 70 6.13 31.46 15.56
CA ALA A 70 6.52 32.81 15.20
C ALA A 70 7.96 32.95 14.66
N CYS A 71 8.12 32.91 13.33
CA CYS A 71 9.14 33.80 12.74
C CYS A 71 8.74 35.22 13.14
N GLU A 72 9.19 35.66 14.30
CA GLU A 72 9.12 37.04 14.73
C GLU A 72 9.79 37.85 13.63
N LEU A 73 9.01 38.70 12.96
CA LEU A 73 9.51 39.72 12.05
C LEU A 73 10.41 40.65 12.88
N PRO A 74 11.74 40.63 12.72
CA PRO A 74 12.59 41.63 13.35
C PRO A 74 12.52 42.87 12.46
N GLY A 75 11.50 43.71 12.67
CA GLY A 75 11.30 44.86 11.78
C GLY A 75 10.07 45.72 12.02
N ALA A 76 9.59 45.82 13.26
CA ALA A 76 8.55 46.80 13.58
C ALA A 76 8.72 47.34 15.01
N ARG A 77 9.66 48.27 15.18
CA ARG A 77 9.47 49.46 16.03
C ARG A 77 10.57 50.48 15.73
N VAL A 78 10.09 51.63 15.25
CA VAL A 78 10.78 52.91 15.06
C VAL A 78 11.12 53.50 16.43
#